data_AF-A0ABD7SFR7-F1
#
_entry.id   AF-A0ABD7SFR7-F1
#
_cell.length_a   1.000
_cell.length_b   1.000
_cell.length_c   1.000
_cell.angle_alpha   90.00
_cell.angle_beta   90.00
_cell.angle_gamma   90.00
#
_symmetry.space_group_name_H-M   'P 1'
#
loop_
_entity.id
_entity.type
_entity.pdbx_description
1 polymer ?
#
loop_
_entity_poly.entity_id
_entity_poly.type
_entity_poly.pdbx_seq_one_letter_code
_entity_poly.pdbx_strand_id
1 'polypeptide(L)'
;MLEEPIPAHLLDAARQRPPASPQSAVITGAAQIQAQTPATRRHATQRWAVPSSIAAALLIGLWLWQRQPPQPAPSAVLAEQGYDASAALALALDRLPSSEQQGKVRMGLSFRARDRRYCRSFSLQSSHAGLACRQGERWRIELVSPLQPQGNNSELRMASSTLPTALLDAIDGQALNAEGERNARNHHWR
;
A
#
# COMPACT_ATOMS: atom_id res chain seq x y z
N MET A 1 30.14 13.72 24.30
CA MET A 1 29.95 12.33 24.77
C MET A 1 28.95 12.40 25.91
N LEU A 2 27.71 11.99 25.67
CA LEU A 2 26.69 11.88 26.73
C LEU A 2 26.54 10.39 27.00
N GLU A 3 27.14 9.94 28.09
CA GLU A 3 27.00 8.59 28.61
C GLU A 3 25.73 8.57 29.47
N GLU A 4 24.59 8.21 28.86
CA GLU A 4 23.33 8.05 29.57
C GLU A 4 23.43 6.82 30.50
N PRO A 5 23.27 6.97 31.83
CA PRO A 5 23.44 5.87 32.77
C PRO A 5 22.32 4.83 32.59
N ILE A 6 22.72 3.56 32.52
CA ILE A 6 21.79 2.43 32.35
C ILE A 6 20.76 2.41 33.50
N PRO A 7 19.46 2.43 33.20
CA PRO A 7 18.42 2.54 34.21
C PRO A 7 18.30 1.24 35.04
N ALA A 8 18.22 1.40 36.36
CA ALA A 8 18.32 0.33 37.37
C ALA A 8 17.30 -0.82 37.21
N HIS A 9 16.17 -0.57 36.55
CA HIS A 9 15.15 -1.60 36.31
C HIS A 9 15.66 -2.72 35.37
N LEU A 10 16.60 -2.42 34.46
CA LEU A 10 17.22 -3.43 33.59
C LEU A 10 18.17 -4.34 34.37
N LEU A 11 18.85 -3.81 35.39
CA LEU A 11 19.72 -4.58 36.29
C LEU A 11 18.93 -5.51 37.21
N ASP A 12 17.73 -5.11 37.63
CA ASP A 12 16.83 -5.97 38.40
C ASP A 12 16.22 -7.10 37.55
N ALA A 13 15.84 -6.81 36.31
CA ALA A 13 15.34 -7.84 35.39
C ALA A 13 16.41 -8.91 35.07
N ALA A 14 17.69 -8.51 34.97
CA ALA A 14 18.79 -9.45 34.76
C ALA A 14 19.04 -10.36 35.98
N ARG A 15 18.87 -9.83 37.20
CA ARG A 15 19.08 -10.59 38.45
C ARG A 15 17.96 -11.58 38.74
N GLN A 16 16.77 -11.37 38.20
CA GLN A 16 15.59 -12.21 38.43
C GLN A 16 15.47 -13.41 37.48
N ARG A 17 16.51 -13.77 36.72
CA ARG A 17 16.47 -14.96 35.85
C ARG A 17 16.75 -16.22 36.71
N PRO A 18 15.74 -17.03 37.04
CA PRO A 18 15.97 -18.27 37.79
C PRO A 18 16.79 -19.26 36.95
N PRO A 19 17.65 -20.08 37.57
CA PRO A 19 18.35 -21.14 36.86
C PRO A 19 17.33 -22.19 36.38
N ALA A 20 17.19 -22.31 35.06
CA ALA A 20 16.54 -23.44 34.43
C ALA A 20 17.37 -24.70 34.73
N SER A 21 17.00 -25.40 35.80
CA SER A 21 17.61 -26.68 36.16
C SER A 21 16.87 -27.80 35.42
N PRO A 22 17.58 -28.64 34.63
CA PRO A 22 16.98 -29.77 33.94
C PRO A 22 16.78 -30.93 34.92
N GLN A 23 15.54 -31.36 35.12
CA GLN A 23 15.25 -32.60 35.83
C GLN A 23 15.39 -33.77 34.88
N SER A 24 16.58 -34.37 34.85
CA SER A 24 16.83 -35.69 34.29
C SER A 24 16.27 -36.74 35.25
N ALA A 25 15.10 -37.29 34.93
CA ALA A 25 14.62 -38.51 35.57
C ALA A 25 15.33 -39.71 34.95
N VAL A 26 16.29 -40.26 35.70
CA VAL A 26 16.92 -41.56 35.44
C VAL A 26 15.89 -42.64 35.72
N ILE A 27 15.44 -43.35 34.68
CA ILE A 27 14.72 -44.63 34.83
C ILE A 27 15.77 -45.74 34.72
N THR A 28 16.15 -46.28 35.87
CA THR A 28 16.82 -47.58 35.97
C THR A 28 15.80 -48.67 35.69
N GLY A 29 15.86 -49.24 34.49
CA GLY A 29 15.11 -50.43 34.10
C GLY A 29 16.01 -51.39 33.36
N ALA A 30 16.60 -52.35 34.09
CA ALA A 30 17.38 -53.43 33.50
C ALA A 30 16.44 -54.43 32.81
N ALA A 31 16.51 -54.51 31.48
CA ALA A 31 15.91 -55.61 30.72
C ALA A 31 16.77 -55.91 29.47
N GLN A 32 17.63 -56.91 29.65
CA GLN A 32 18.14 -57.89 28.69
C GLN A 32 18.23 -57.49 27.21
N ILE A 33 19.48 -57.34 26.75
CA ILE A 33 19.87 -57.21 25.34
C ILE A 33 19.69 -58.58 24.67
N GLN A 34 18.76 -58.69 23.72
CA GLN A 34 18.84 -59.70 22.66
C GLN A 34 19.09 -58.99 21.34
N ALA A 35 20.30 -59.21 20.82
CA ALA A 35 20.74 -58.78 19.52
C ALA A 35 19.95 -59.53 18.43
N GLN A 36 19.25 -58.80 17.57
CA GLN A 36 18.83 -59.29 16.25
C GLN A 36 19.12 -58.20 15.21
N THR A 37 20.19 -58.41 14.44
CA THR A 37 20.47 -57.71 13.18
C THR A 37 20.01 -58.59 12.00
N PRO A 38 19.84 -58.05 10.79
CA PRO A 38 19.01 -56.91 10.40
C PRO A 38 18.07 -57.30 9.24
N ALA A 39 16.87 -56.71 9.15
CA ALA A 39 16.05 -56.81 7.94
C ALA A 39 15.72 -55.41 7.42
N THR A 40 16.30 -55.13 6.26
CA THR A 40 16.17 -53.92 5.44
C THR A 40 14.71 -53.49 5.28
N ARG A 41 14.31 -52.42 5.98
CA ARG A 41 13.12 -51.65 5.60
C ARG A 41 13.55 -50.37 4.92
N ARG A 42 13.33 -50.33 3.60
CA ARG A 42 13.34 -49.12 2.79
C ARG A 42 12.36 -48.13 3.42
N HIS A 43 12.87 -47.12 4.10
CA HIS A 43 12.06 -45.97 4.49
C HIS A 43 11.75 -45.17 3.23
N ALA A 44 10.56 -45.43 2.69
CA ALA A 44 9.92 -44.62 1.68
C ALA A 44 9.98 -43.16 2.11
N THR A 45 10.31 -42.30 1.15
CA THR A 45 10.40 -40.85 1.33
C THR A 45 9.08 -40.34 1.88
N GLN A 46 9.07 -40.08 3.19
CA GLN A 46 7.99 -39.42 3.90
C GLN A 46 8.02 -37.95 3.48
N ARG A 47 7.60 -37.71 2.25
CA ARG A 47 7.26 -36.40 1.73
C ARG A 47 6.27 -35.81 2.71
N TRP A 48 6.65 -34.70 3.33
CA TRP A 48 5.75 -33.82 4.06
C TRP A 48 4.63 -33.43 3.10
N ALA A 49 3.58 -34.24 3.07
CA ALA A 49 2.37 -33.94 2.34
C ALA A 49 1.67 -32.86 3.15
N VAL A 50 1.98 -31.61 2.83
CA VAL A 50 1.17 -30.48 3.24
C VAL A 50 -0.25 -30.81 2.77
N PRO A 51 -1.26 -30.87 3.66
CA PRO A 51 -2.61 -31.24 3.25
C PRO A 51 -3.10 -30.20 2.24
N SER A 52 -3.58 -30.66 1.09
CA SER A 52 -3.99 -29.84 -0.06
C SER A 52 -5.05 -28.78 0.28
N SER A 53 -5.77 -28.96 1.39
CA SER A 53 -6.76 -28.02 1.91
C SER A 53 -6.17 -26.67 2.30
N ILE A 54 -4.94 -26.61 2.84
CA ILE A 54 -4.29 -25.35 3.25
C ILE A 54 -3.93 -24.53 2.00
N ALA A 55 -3.40 -25.18 0.97
CA ALA A 55 -3.06 -24.53 -0.29
C ALA A 55 -4.30 -23.95 -0.99
N ALA A 56 -5.41 -24.71 -1.01
CA ALA A 56 -6.66 -24.24 -1.60
C ALA A 56 -7.24 -23.03 -0.85
N ALA A 57 -7.27 -23.04 0.48
CA ALA A 57 -7.76 -21.93 1.28
C ALA A 57 -6.93 -20.65 1.08
N LEU A 58 -5.60 -20.77 0.96
CA LEU A 58 -4.72 -19.63 0.68
C LEU A 58 -4.96 -19.06 -0.71
N LEU A 59 -5.10 -19.91 -1.74
CA LEU A 59 -5.37 -19.45 -3.10
C LEU A 59 -6.72 -18.73 -3.19
N ILE A 60 -7.76 -19.26 -2.53
CA ILE A 60 -9.09 -18.64 -2.46
C ILE A 60 -9.04 -17.33 -1.69
N GLY A 61 -8.36 -17.31 -0.53
CA GLY A 61 -8.18 -16.10 0.26
C GLY A 61 -7.44 -15.00 -0.50
N LEU A 62 -6.35 -15.34 -1.19
CA LEU A 62 -5.57 -14.39 -2.01
C LEU A 62 -6.38 -13.89 -3.20
N TRP A 63 -7.16 -14.76 -3.84
CA TRP A 63 -8.03 -14.40 -4.97
C TRP A 63 -9.19 -13.51 -4.54
N LEU A 64 -9.83 -13.78 -3.39
CA LEU A 64 -10.84 -12.89 -2.82
C LEU A 64 -10.23 -11.55 -2.41
N TRP A 65 -9.04 -11.57 -1.81
CA TRP A 65 -8.35 -10.36 -1.39
C TRP A 65 -7.97 -9.46 -2.58
N GLN A 66 -7.46 -10.04 -3.67
CA GLN A 66 -7.19 -9.30 -4.91
C GLN A 66 -8.44 -8.70 -5.57
N ARG A 67 -9.64 -9.18 -5.20
CA ARG A 67 -10.91 -8.70 -5.74
C ARG A 67 -11.63 -7.70 -4.83
N GLN A 68 -11.10 -7.40 -3.64
CA GLN A 68 -11.71 -6.39 -2.79
C GLN A 68 -11.45 -4.99 -3.38
N PRO A 69 -12.51 -4.21 -3.66
CA PRO A 69 -12.32 -2.81 -4.03
C PRO A 69 -11.69 -2.07 -2.85
N PRO A 70 -10.74 -1.14 -3.09
CA PRO A 70 -10.15 -0.33 -2.03
C PRO A 70 -11.28 0.41 -1.30
N GLN A 71 -11.40 0.21 0.01
CA GLN A 71 -12.38 0.94 0.80
C GLN A 71 -11.93 2.40 0.86
N PRO A 72 -12.74 3.36 0.40
CA PRO A 72 -12.40 4.76 0.55
C PRO A 72 -12.26 5.09 2.03
N ALA A 73 -11.23 5.85 2.39
CA ALA A 73 -11.12 6.47 3.71
C ALA A 73 -12.44 7.20 4.04
N PRO A 74 -12.86 7.28 5.32
CA PRO A 74 -14.19 7.75 5.73
C PRO A 74 -14.59 9.18 5.30
N SER A 75 -13.69 9.92 4.64
CA SER A 75 -13.92 11.27 4.11
C SER A 75 -13.83 11.36 2.57
N ALA A 76 -13.47 10.30 1.88
CA ALA A 76 -13.33 10.30 0.42
C ALA A 76 -14.65 9.88 -0.23
N VAL A 77 -15.22 10.76 -1.06
CA VAL A 77 -16.45 10.47 -1.80
C VAL A 77 -16.04 9.95 -3.17
N LEU A 78 -16.22 8.63 -3.38
CA LEU A 78 -16.20 8.06 -4.73
C LEU A 78 -17.46 8.55 -5.45
N ALA A 79 -17.27 9.07 -6.65
CA ALA A 79 -18.40 9.39 -7.51
C ALA A 79 -18.85 8.10 -8.20
N GLU A 80 -19.87 7.43 -7.65
CA GLU A 80 -20.47 6.19 -8.18
C GLU A 80 -20.78 6.25 -9.70
N GLN A 81 -21.11 7.44 -10.21
CA GLN A 81 -21.38 7.70 -11.63
C GLN A 81 -20.36 8.63 -12.29
N GLY A 82 -19.39 9.16 -11.53
CA GLY A 82 -18.47 10.22 -11.93
C GLY A 82 -19.17 11.54 -12.29
N TYR A 83 -18.68 12.65 -11.77
CA TYR A 83 -19.23 13.98 -12.12
C TYR A 83 -18.41 14.61 -13.23
N ASP A 84 -19.04 15.25 -14.20
CA ASP A 84 -18.30 16.05 -15.19
C ASP A 84 -17.60 17.21 -14.49
N ALA A 85 -16.33 17.43 -14.82
CA ALA A 85 -15.58 18.55 -14.30
C ALA A 85 -16.22 19.87 -14.73
N SER A 86 -16.26 20.85 -13.83
CA SER A 86 -16.71 22.20 -14.18
C SER A 86 -15.85 22.78 -15.31
N ALA A 87 -16.40 23.67 -16.14
CA ALA A 87 -15.69 24.19 -17.30
C ALA A 87 -14.31 24.80 -16.96
N ALA A 88 -14.21 25.52 -15.84
CA ALA A 88 -12.95 26.08 -15.36
C ALA A 88 -11.95 24.99 -14.94
N LEU A 89 -12.42 23.93 -14.28
CA LEU A 89 -11.58 22.80 -13.89
C LEU A 89 -11.14 21.98 -15.11
N ALA A 90 -12.04 21.73 -16.06
CA ALA A 90 -11.74 21.02 -17.31
C ALA A 90 -10.65 21.75 -18.12
N LEU A 91 -10.74 23.08 -18.22
CA LEU A 91 -9.70 23.91 -18.86
C LEU A 91 -8.35 23.81 -18.15
N ALA A 92 -8.35 23.80 -16.81
CA ALA A 92 -7.13 23.60 -16.05
C ALA A 92 -6.55 22.20 -16.27
N LEU A 93 -7.40 21.16 -16.23
CA LEU A 93 -7.03 19.77 -16.50
C LEU A 93 -6.50 19.56 -17.93
N ASP A 94 -6.92 20.36 -18.90
CA ASP A 94 -6.39 20.29 -20.25
C ASP A 94 -5.04 20.98 -20.39
N ARG A 95 -4.88 22.18 -19.79
CA ARG A 95 -3.80 23.10 -20.17
C ARG A 95 -2.68 23.21 -19.15
N LEU A 96 -2.99 23.15 -17.86
CA LEU A 96 -1.97 23.39 -16.85
C LEU A 96 -0.99 22.21 -16.79
N PRO A 97 0.33 22.47 -16.73
CA PRO A 97 1.32 21.45 -16.37
C PRO A 97 1.10 20.91 -14.96
N SER A 98 1.61 19.72 -14.67
CA SER A 98 1.76 19.25 -13.29
C SER A 98 2.52 20.29 -12.44
N SER A 99 2.18 20.40 -11.15
CA SER A 99 2.73 21.35 -10.17
C SER A 99 2.36 22.84 -10.35
N GLU A 100 1.79 23.22 -11.48
CA GLU A 100 1.33 24.59 -11.72
C GLU A 100 -0.01 24.89 -11.03
N GLN A 101 -0.26 26.17 -10.77
CA GLN A 101 -1.51 26.65 -10.17
C GLN A 101 -2.10 27.80 -10.99
N GLN A 102 -3.41 27.73 -11.24
CA GLN A 102 -4.18 28.81 -11.83
C GLN A 102 -5.44 29.08 -11.00
N GLY A 103 -5.53 30.30 -10.49
CA GLY A 103 -6.62 30.70 -9.59
C GLY A 103 -6.69 29.78 -8.38
N LYS A 104 -7.81 29.06 -8.26
CA LYS A 104 -8.11 28.16 -7.15
C LYS A 104 -7.64 26.72 -7.37
N VAL A 105 -7.23 26.38 -8.58
CA VAL A 105 -6.88 25.01 -8.98
C VAL A 105 -5.37 24.87 -9.06
N ARG A 106 -4.80 23.95 -8.28
CA ARG A 106 -3.41 23.50 -8.42
C ARG A 106 -3.39 22.09 -9.01
N MET A 107 -2.63 21.91 -10.08
CA MET A 107 -2.47 20.63 -10.74
C MET A 107 -1.46 19.76 -10.00
N GLY A 108 -1.85 18.51 -9.74
CA GLY A 108 -1.01 17.48 -9.17
C GLY A 108 -0.29 16.68 -10.26
N LEU A 109 -0.21 15.36 -10.05
CA LEU A 109 0.44 14.44 -10.98
C LEU A 109 -0.51 14.00 -12.11
N SER A 110 0.09 13.68 -13.24
CA SER A 110 -0.59 13.11 -14.40
C SER A 110 -0.12 11.67 -14.59
N PHE A 111 -1.02 10.75 -14.87
CA PHE A 111 -0.71 9.33 -15.03
C PHE A 111 -1.64 8.67 -16.04
N ARG A 112 -1.23 7.52 -16.57
CA ARG A 112 -2.07 6.67 -17.40
C ARG A 112 -2.59 5.51 -16.55
N ALA A 113 -3.90 5.47 -16.33
CA ALA A 113 -4.54 4.41 -15.55
C ALA A 113 -4.48 3.06 -16.27
N ARG A 114 -4.77 1.96 -15.56
CA ARG A 114 -4.77 0.60 -16.15
C ARG A 114 -5.72 0.42 -17.33
N ASP A 115 -6.84 1.13 -17.32
CA ASP A 115 -7.79 1.16 -18.44
C ASP A 115 -7.32 2.03 -19.62
N ARG A 116 -6.07 2.51 -19.55
CA ARG A 116 -5.37 3.34 -20.53
C ARG A 116 -5.88 4.77 -20.67
N ARG A 117 -6.82 5.22 -19.83
CA ARG A 117 -7.25 6.63 -19.78
C ARG A 117 -6.18 7.48 -19.10
N TYR A 118 -6.08 8.74 -19.52
CA TYR A 118 -5.27 9.72 -18.80
C TYR A 118 -6.03 10.21 -17.58
N CYS A 119 -5.37 10.20 -16.44
CA CYS A 119 -5.93 10.68 -15.18
C CYS A 119 -4.98 11.71 -14.56
N ARG A 120 -5.56 12.73 -13.93
CA ARG A 120 -4.82 13.81 -13.30
C ARG A 120 -5.39 14.09 -11.92
N SER A 121 -4.49 14.27 -10.95
CA SER A 121 -4.88 14.78 -9.64
C SER A 121 -4.85 16.30 -9.62
N PHE A 122 -5.70 16.89 -8.78
CA PHE A 122 -5.79 18.34 -8.60
C PHE A 122 -6.12 18.66 -7.14
N SER A 123 -5.87 19.90 -6.74
CA SER A 123 -6.32 20.45 -5.46
C SER A 123 -6.99 21.81 -5.65
N LEU A 124 -8.02 22.06 -4.84
CA LEU A 124 -8.83 23.27 -4.81
C LEU A 124 -8.53 24.02 -3.52
N GLN A 125 -7.87 25.18 -3.62
CA GLN A 125 -7.58 26.09 -2.50
C GLN A 125 -7.03 25.40 -1.23
N SER A 126 -6.32 24.28 -1.39
CA SER A 126 -5.84 23.42 -0.30
C SER A 126 -6.93 22.88 0.65
N SER A 127 -8.20 22.92 0.26
CA SER A 127 -9.33 22.38 1.04
C SER A 127 -9.82 21.03 0.53
N HIS A 128 -9.78 20.81 -0.78
CA HIS A 128 -10.19 19.57 -1.43
C HIS A 128 -9.18 19.13 -2.47
N ALA A 129 -8.95 17.82 -2.58
CA ALA A 129 -8.15 17.20 -3.61
C ALA A 129 -9.04 16.22 -4.36
N GLY A 130 -8.84 16.13 -5.66
CA GLY A 130 -9.58 15.21 -6.50
C GLY A 130 -8.75 14.57 -7.58
N LEU A 131 -9.33 13.54 -8.18
CA LEU A 131 -8.78 12.81 -9.30
C LEU A 131 -9.81 12.82 -10.41
N ALA A 132 -9.37 13.24 -11.61
CA ALA A 132 -10.20 13.28 -12.79
C ALA A 132 -9.55 12.50 -13.93
N CYS A 133 -10.35 11.70 -14.63
CA CYS A 133 -9.91 10.91 -15.77
C CYS A 133 -10.57 11.40 -17.06
N ARG A 134 -9.80 11.37 -18.15
CA ARG A 134 -10.25 11.74 -19.48
C ARG A 134 -11.21 10.68 -20.01
N GLN A 135 -12.35 11.11 -20.51
CA GLN A 135 -13.33 10.26 -21.16
C GLN A 135 -13.86 10.94 -22.41
N GLY A 136 -13.36 10.50 -23.56
CA GLY A 136 -13.57 11.20 -24.82
C GLY A 136 -13.01 12.62 -24.73
N GLU A 137 -13.87 13.62 -24.95
CA GLU A 137 -13.50 15.04 -24.87
C GLU A 137 -13.74 15.68 -23.50
N ARG A 138 -14.24 14.91 -22.52
CA ARG A 138 -14.59 15.44 -21.19
C ARG A 138 -13.67 14.90 -20.12
N TRP A 139 -13.52 15.68 -19.05
CA TRP A 139 -12.91 15.22 -17.81
C TRP A 139 -13.99 14.82 -16.82
N ARG A 140 -13.88 13.61 -16.28
CA ARG A 140 -14.78 13.09 -15.26
C ARG A 140 -14.05 12.96 -13.94
N ILE A 141 -14.62 13.55 -12.91
CA ILE A 141 -14.16 13.45 -11.52
C ILE A 141 -14.56 12.08 -10.99
N GLU A 142 -13.58 11.26 -10.62
CA GLU A 142 -13.79 9.92 -10.09
C GLU A 142 -13.78 9.91 -8.56
N LEU A 143 -12.96 10.78 -7.98
CA LEU A 143 -12.76 10.85 -6.53
C LEU A 143 -12.52 12.28 -6.08
N VAL A 144 -13.14 12.68 -4.98
CA VAL A 144 -12.84 13.92 -4.26
C VAL A 144 -12.75 13.62 -2.77
N SER A 145 -11.74 14.19 -2.13
CA SER A 145 -11.53 14.10 -0.69
C SER A 145 -11.16 15.47 -0.14
N PRO A 146 -11.62 15.84 1.07
CA PRO A 146 -11.08 16.99 1.76
C PRO A 146 -9.58 16.77 2.03
N LEU A 147 -8.78 17.84 1.97
CA LEU A 147 -7.43 17.85 2.55
C LEU A 147 -7.55 18.20 4.03
N GLN A 148 -6.85 17.46 4.88
CA GLN A 148 -6.57 17.95 6.22
C GLN A 148 -5.55 19.10 6.14
N PRO A 149 -5.72 20.16 6.96
CA PRO A 149 -4.70 21.20 7.09
C PRO A 149 -3.40 20.56 7.58
N GLN A 150 -2.41 20.47 6.70
CA GLN A 150 -1.09 19.94 7.04
C GLN A 150 -0.28 21.08 7.68
N GLY A 151 0.31 20.81 8.85
CA GLY A 151 1.19 21.74 9.55
C GLY A 151 2.33 22.25 8.67
N ASN A 152 2.79 23.45 9.00
CA ASN A 152 3.80 24.27 8.34
C ASN A 152 5.23 23.67 8.37
N ASN A 153 5.44 22.48 7.84
CA ASN A 153 6.79 21.96 7.61
C ASN A 153 7.19 22.18 6.15
N SER A 154 8.18 23.05 5.97
CA SER A 154 8.77 23.50 4.70
C SER A 154 9.85 22.54 4.18
N GLU A 155 9.65 21.24 4.38
CA GLU A 155 10.53 20.20 3.85
C GLU A 155 10.16 19.92 2.39
N LEU A 156 11.17 19.61 1.56
CA LEU A 156 11.03 19.33 0.12
C LEU A 156 9.86 18.37 -0.12
N ARG A 157 8.77 18.92 -0.68
CA ARG A 157 7.47 18.24 -0.75
C ARG A 157 7.25 17.63 -2.12
N MET A 158 7.15 16.31 -2.18
CA MET A 158 6.82 15.59 -3.42
C MET A 158 5.40 15.92 -3.87
N ALA A 159 5.14 16.07 -5.17
CA ALA A 159 3.81 16.46 -5.69
C ALA A 159 2.66 15.54 -5.21
N SER A 160 2.95 14.24 -5.01
CA SER A 160 2.00 13.26 -4.49
C SER A 160 1.71 13.41 -3.00
N SER A 161 2.64 13.96 -2.21
CA SER A 161 2.53 14.04 -0.74
C SER A 161 1.48 15.05 -0.23
N THR A 162 0.88 15.81 -1.14
CA THR A 162 -0.22 16.73 -0.84
C THR A 162 -1.61 16.07 -1.00
N LEU A 163 -1.66 14.86 -1.55
CA LEU A 163 -2.92 14.15 -1.80
C LEU A 163 -3.31 13.32 -0.58
N PRO A 164 -4.61 13.29 -0.21
CA PRO A 164 -5.13 12.37 0.79
C PRO A 164 -4.81 10.91 0.41
N THR A 165 -4.61 10.04 1.40
CA THR A 165 -4.27 8.61 1.18
C THR A 165 -5.26 7.92 0.24
N ALA A 166 -6.56 8.20 0.38
CA ALA A 166 -7.57 7.64 -0.52
C ALA A 166 -7.35 8.00 -2.00
N LEU A 167 -6.80 9.19 -2.30
CA LEU A 167 -6.43 9.56 -3.66
C LEU A 167 -5.16 8.84 -4.11
N LEU A 168 -4.20 8.65 -3.22
CA LEU A 168 -2.97 7.91 -3.51
C LEU A 168 -3.28 6.45 -3.86
N ASP A 169 -4.19 5.83 -3.13
CA ASP A 169 -4.65 4.45 -3.39
C ASP A 169 -5.42 4.32 -4.71
N ALA A 170 -6.07 5.41 -5.14
CA ALA A 170 -6.79 5.46 -6.42
C ALA A 170 -5.86 5.72 -7.62
N ILE A 171 -4.60 6.11 -7.41
CA ILE A 171 -3.62 6.24 -8.49
C ILE A 171 -3.13 4.83 -8.85
N ASP A 172 -3.79 4.22 -9.82
CA ASP A 172 -3.44 2.90 -10.32
C ASP A 172 -3.00 3.00 -11.79
N GLY A 173 -1.69 3.16 -12.01
CA GLY A 173 -1.15 3.31 -13.34
C GLY A 173 0.28 3.85 -13.40
N GLN A 174 0.72 4.19 -14.61
CA GLN A 174 2.05 4.73 -14.84
C GLN A 174 2.04 6.26 -14.75
N ALA A 175 2.79 6.81 -13.80
CA ALA A 175 3.01 8.25 -13.72
C ALA A 175 3.71 8.75 -14.99
N LEU A 176 3.21 9.87 -15.53
CA LEU A 176 3.85 10.55 -16.65
C LEU A 176 5.00 11.40 -16.12
N ASN A 177 6.13 11.35 -16.82
CA ASN A 177 7.17 12.36 -16.66
C ASN A 177 6.76 13.66 -17.39
N ALA A 178 7.56 14.72 -17.24
CA ALA A 178 7.25 16.02 -17.83
C ALA A 178 7.08 15.96 -19.36
N GLU A 179 7.90 15.17 -20.06
CA GLU A 179 7.81 15.03 -21.52
C GLU A 179 6.56 14.25 -21.94
N GLY A 180 6.25 13.15 -21.26
CA GLY A 180 5.04 12.36 -21.49
C GLY A 180 3.78 13.18 -21.23
N GLU A 181 3.78 14.01 -20.20
CA GLU A 181 2.69 14.94 -19.92
C GLU A 181 2.54 15.99 -21.03
N ARG A 182 3.66 16.59 -21.46
CA ARG A 182 3.66 17.58 -22.56
C ARG A 182 3.12 16.97 -23.84
N ASN A 183 3.55 15.76 -24.18
CA ASN A 183 3.07 15.02 -25.33
C ASN A 183 1.57 14.73 -25.23
N ALA A 184 1.10 14.24 -24.08
CA ALA A 184 -0.32 13.98 -23.85
C ALA A 184 -1.16 15.26 -24.02
N ARG A 185 -0.71 16.41 -23.48
CA ARG A 185 -1.38 17.70 -23.70
C ARG A 185 -1.44 18.10 -25.17
N ASN A 186 -0.33 17.98 -25.89
CA ASN A 186 -0.27 18.33 -27.32
C ASN A 186 -1.22 17.46 -28.16
N HIS A 187 -1.48 16.23 -27.73
CA HIS A 187 -2.43 15.31 -28.36
C HIS A 187 -3.83 15.35 -27.72
N HIS A 188 -4.16 16.39 -26.96
CA HIS A 188 -5.48 16.57 -26.33
C HIS A 188 -5.90 15.38 -25.44
N TRP A 189 -4.93 14.76 -24.78
CA TRP A 189 -5.13 13.65 -23.85
C TRP A 189 -5.79 12.42 -24.50
N ARG A 190 -5.36 12.07 -25.72
CA ARG A 190 -5.83 10.91 -26.49
C ARG A 190 -4.83 9.76 -26.52
#